data_AF-A0A1V6HD09-F1
#
_entry.id   AF-A0A1V6HD09-F1
#
_cell.length_a   1.000
_cell.length_b   1.000
_cell.length_c   1.000
_cell.angle_alpha   90.00
_cell.angle_beta   90.00
_cell.angle_gamma   90.00
#
_symmetry.space_group_name_H-M   'P 1'
#
loop_
_entity.id
_entity.type
_entity.pdbx_description
1 polymer ?
#
loop_
_entity_poly.entity_id
_entity_poly.type
_entity_poly.pdbx_seq_one_letter_code
_entity_poly.pdbx_strand_id
1 'polypeptide(L)'
;MVGLTSSAVKTGQLLIEINTYANPYTYINREISSFLSDYLIAINRNDLIEQYDLNPFSIKVLDIRRTLIEKMVSLLRFSFETDVVKALSTKIRHFYDLYYLANDKECAEYLQSSEFKKDLSELLIHDQQEFDIPEGWQTKTIKESPLFKEFSTLWTILSVVYQNELTPLAFSDIPDKKLIAESFMKILKQLQK
;
A
#
# COMPACT_ATOMS: atom_id res chain seq x y z
N MET A 1 10.57 20.18 -10.26
CA MET A 1 9.99 20.65 -8.97
C MET A 1 9.24 21.94 -9.28
N VAL A 2 7.96 21.84 -9.62
CA VAL A 2 7.08 23.00 -9.80
C VAL A 2 6.19 23.04 -8.56
N GLY A 3 6.31 24.12 -7.78
CA GLY A 3 5.57 24.28 -6.54
C GLY A 3 4.07 24.30 -6.81
N LEU A 4 3.35 23.39 -6.17
CA LEU A 4 1.90 23.46 -6.02
C LEU A 4 1.61 24.69 -5.13
N THR A 5 1.27 25.81 -5.76
CA THR A 5 0.62 26.91 -5.06
C THR A 5 -0.72 26.40 -4.56
N SER A 6 -0.92 26.37 -3.24
CA SER A 6 -2.19 25.98 -2.62
C SER A 6 -3.25 27.05 -2.94
N SER A 7 -3.86 26.99 -4.11
CA SER A 7 -5.11 27.71 -4.35
C SER A 7 -6.19 27.03 -3.51
N ALA A 8 -6.69 27.72 -2.49
CA ALA A 8 -7.79 27.22 -1.67
C ALA A 8 -9.01 26.91 -2.57
N VAL A 9 -9.44 25.65 -2.56
CA VAL A 9 -10.63 25.19 -3.28
C VAL A 9 -11.84 25.94 -2.70
N LYS A 10 -12.54 26.71 -3.52
CA LYS A 10 -13.70 27.50 -3.06
C LYS A 10 -14.93 26.59 -2.89
N THR A 11 -15.86 27.02 -2.05
CA THR A 11 -17.18 26.38 -1.93
C THR A 11 -17.83 26.20 -3.30
N GLY A 12 -18.22 24.96 -3.63
CA GLY A 12 -18.81 24.61 -4.92
C GLY A 12 -17.81 24.21 -6.01
N GLN A 13 -16.51 24.20 -5.72
CA GLN A 13 -15.49 23.68 -6.63
C GLN A 13 -15.06 22.28 -6.21
N LEU A 14 -14.92 21.39 -7.20
CA LEU A 14 -14.30 20.08 -7.03
C LEU A 14 -12.88 20.14 -7.58
N LEU A 15 -11.87 19.96 -6.73
CA LEU A 15 -10.50 19.74 -7.18
C LEU A 15 -10.34 18.25 -7.47
N ILE A 16 -10.18 17.91 -8.74
CA ILE A 16 -9.87 16.55 -9.17
C ILE A 16 -8.39 16.50 -9.50
N GLU A 17 -7.61 15.79 -8.69
CA GLU A 17 -6.21 15.50 -8.99
C GLU A 17 -6.13 14.11 -9.60
N ILE A 18 -5.81 14.05 -10.90
CA ILE A 18 -5.59 12.78 -11.62
C ILE A 18 -4.10 12.67 -11.86
N ASN A 19 -3.46 11.76 -11.14
CA ASN A 19 -2.06 11.41 -11.33
C ASN A 19 -1.97 10.02 -11.97
N THR A 20 -1.46 9.95 -13.21
CA THR A 20 -1.26 8.68 -13.93
C THR A 20 0.24 8.36 -13.94
N TYR A 21 0.76 7.82 -12.84
CA TYR A 21 2.17 7.40 -12.73
C TYR A 21 2.24 5.89 -12.54
N ALA A 22 1.93 5.11 -13.58
CA ALA A 22 2.45 3.75 -13.79
C ALA A 22 1.68 3.07 -14.92
N ASN A 23 2.38 2.22 -15.68
CA ASN A 23 1.74 1.07 -16.29
C ASN A 23 1.60 0.01 -15.19
N PRO A 24 0.40 -0.27 -14.66
CA PRO A 24 0.24 -1.27 -13.62
C PRO A 24 0.67 -2.62 -14.18
N TYR A 25 1.69 -3.22 -13.58
CA TYR A 25 2.18 -4.53 -13.96
C TYR A 25 2.58 -5.28 -12.68
N THR A 26 1.95 -6.39 -12.33
CA THR A 26 0.78 -7.05 -12.93
C THR A 26 -0.52 -6.28 -12.70
N TYR A 27 -1.49 -6.40 -13.61
CA TYR A 27 -2.80 -5.74 -13.50
C TYR A 27 -3.96 -6.74 -13.54
N ILE A 28 -5.08 -6.33 -12.94
CA ILE A 28 -6.37 -7.02 -13.03
C ILE A 28 -7.41 -6.05 -13.61
N ASN A 29 -8.38 -6.59 -14.34
CA ASN A 29 -9.53 -5.81 -14.76
C ASN A 29 -10.51 -5.72 -13.58
N ARG A 30 -10.87 -4.49 -13.18
CA ARG A 30 -11.94 -4.25 -12.22
C ARG A 30 -13.00 -3.39 -12.89
N GLU A 31 -14.25 -3.78 -12.70
CA GLU A 31 -15.39 -2.95 -13.05
C GLU A 31 -15.53 -1.84 -11.99
N ILE A 32 -15.67 -0.61 -12.46
CA ILE A 32 -15.95 0.54 -11.60
C ILE A 32 -17.27 1.18 -12.02
N SER A 33 -18.01 1.63 -11.02
CA SER A 33 -19.29 2.32 -11.15
C SER A 33 -19.24 3.62 -10.37
N SER A 34 -20.02 4.62 -10.79
CA SER A 34 -20.15 5.85 -10.02
C SER A 34 -21.21 5.69 -8.94
N PHE A 35 -21.07 6.41 -7.81
CA PHE A 35 -22.14 6.43 -6.80
C PHE A 35 -23.49 6.90 -7.35
N LEU A 36 -23.47 7.76 -8.38
CA LEU A 36 -24.67 8.19 -9.07
C LEU A 36 -25.32 7.01 -9.81
N SER A 37 -24.54 6.21 -10.53
CA SER A 37 -25.00 5.00 -11.21
C SER A 37 -25.62 4.03 -10.21
N ASP A 38 -24.93 3.74 -9.11
CA ASP A 38 -25.43 2.84 -8.05
C ASP A 38 -26.75 3.35 -7.44
N TYR A 39 -26.85 4.66 -7.22
CA TYR A 39 -28.09 5.29 -6.75
C TYR A 39 -29.24 5.16 -7.76
N LEU A 40 -28.98 5.42 -9.04
CA LEU A 40 -29.98 5.30 -10.11
C LEU A 40 -30.47 3.85 -10.25
N ILE A 41 -29.59 2.86 -10.13
CA ILE A 41 -29.95 1.43 -10.07
C ILE A 41 -30.88 1.18 -8.87
N ALA A 42 -30.53 1.69 -7.68
CA ALA A 42 -31.29 1.47 -6.45
C ALA A 42 -32.73 2.03 -6.52
N ILE A 43 -32.95 3.10 -7.29
CA ILE A 43 -34.28 3.67 -7.53
C ILE A 43 -34.94 3.20 -8.84
N ASN A 44 -34.39 2.15 -9.47
CA ASN A 44 -34.86 1.57 -10.73
C ASN A 44 -34.94 2.55 -11.91
N ARG A 45 -34.03 3.53 -11.97
CA ARG A 45 -33.91 4.53 -13.04
C ARG A 45 -32.80 4.18 -14.03
N ASN A 46 -32.82 2.93 -14.52
CA ASN A 46 -31.87 2.46 -15.54
C ASN A 46 -32.00 3.22 -16.86
N ASP A 47 -33.17 3.80 -17.14
CA ASP A 47 -33.41 4.70 -18.28
C ASP A 47 -32.44 5.89 -18.28
N LEU A 48 -32.15 6.45 -17.11
CA LEU A 48 -31.20 7.56 -16.98
C LEU A 48 -29.75 7.10 -17.13
N ILE A 49 -29.44 5.87 -16.74
CA ILE A 49 -28.09 5.29 -16.88
C ILE A 49 -27.76 5.14 -18.36
N GLU A 50 -28.70 4.60 -19.15
CA GLU A 50 -28.56 4.50 -20.60
C GLU A 50 -28.52 5.87 -21.27
N GLN A 51 -29.42 6.79 -20.89
CA GLN A 51 -29.50 8.13 -21.48
C GLN A 51 -28.19 8.92 -21.33
N TYR A 52 -27.49 8.78 -20.19
CA TYR A 52 -26.30 9.56 -19.86
C TYR A 52 -24.99 8.77 -19.92
N ASP A 53 -25.03 7.54 -20.46
CA ASP A 53 -23.87 6.63 -20.55
C ASP A 53 -23.13 6.44 -19.21
N LEU A 54 -23.91 6.22 -18.15
CA LEU A 54 -23.40 6.04 -16.78
C LEU A 54 -23.18 4.56 -16.44
N ASN A 55 -23.06 3.71 -17.46
CA ASN A 55 -22.85 2.29 -17.28
C ASN A 55 -21.50 2.03 -16.58
N PRO A 56 -21.41 0.99 -15.73
CA PRO A 56 -20.13 0.55 -15.21
C PRO A 56 -19.16 0.23 -16.37
N PHE A 57 -17.88 0.51 -16.15
CA PHE A 57 -16.85 0.22 -17.14
C PHE A 57 -15.63 -0.42 -16.49
N SER A 58 -14.87 -1.17 -17.29
CA SER A 58 -13.71 -1.90 -16.81
C SER A 58 -12.44 -1.07 -16.96
N ILE A 59 -11.65 -1.03 -15.89
CA ILE A 59 -10.31 -0.44 -15.89
C ILE A 59 -9.26 -1.46 -15.44
N LYS A 60 -8.03 -1.30 -15.96
CA LYS A 60 -6.87 -2.06 -15.49
C LYS A 60 -6.36 -1.40 -14.21
N VAL A 61 -6.43 -2.13 -13.10
CA VAL A 61 -5.88 -1.68 -11.81
C VAL A 61 -4.68 -2.54 -11.43
N LEU A 62 -3.76 -1.96 -10.67
CA LEU A 62 -2.65 -2.70 -10.09
C LEU A 62 -3.18 -3.82 -9.19
N ASP A 63 -2.58 -5.00 -9.31
CA ASP A 63 -2.91 -6.13 -8.45
C ASP A 63 -2.60 -5.80 -6.97
N ILE A 64 -3.54 -6.07 -6.06
CA ILE A 64 -3.37 -5.82 -4.63
C ILE A 64 -2.26 -6.70 -4.03
N ARG A 65 -2.02 -7.89 -4.60
CA ARG A 65 -0.91 -8.78 -4.23
C ARG A 65 0.43 -8.16 -4.59
N ARG A 66 0.49 -7.48 -5.74
CA ARG A 66 1.66 -6.70 -6.18
C ARG A 66 1.91 -5.53 -5.22
N THR A 67 0.86 -4.81 -4.86
CA THR A 67 0.94 -3.72 -3.87
C THR A 67 1.47 -4.19 -2.52
N LEU A 68 1.06 -5.38 -2.07
CA LEU A 68 1.54 -6.00 -0.83
C LEU A 68 3.07 -6.21 -0.88
N ILE A 69 3.59 -6.85 -1.93
CA ILE A 69 5.03 -7.14 -2.01
C ILE A 69 5.87 -5.87 -2.23
N GLU A 70 5.36 -4.87 -2.95
CA GLU A 70 6.04 -3.58 -3.14
C GLU A 70 6.21 -2.82 -1.83
N LYS A 71 5.16 -2.78 -1.00
CA LYS A 71 5.25 -2.16 0.33
C LYS A 71 6.22 -2.90 1.24
N MET A 72 6.26 -4.24 1.15
CA MET A 72 7.22 -5.05 1.90
C MET A 72 8.66 -4.78 1.47
N VAL A 73 8.95 -4.80 0.17
CA VAL A 73 10.30 -4.50 -0.36
C VAL A 73 10.71 -3.07 -0.03
N SER A 74 9.80 -2.09 -0.13
CA SER A 74 10.09 -0.72 0.30
C SER A 74 10.43 -0.64 1.79
N LEU A 75 9.74 -1.34 2.68
CA LEU A 75 10.09 -1.35 4.10
C LEU A 75 11.44 -2.03 4.35
N LEU A 76 11.72 -3.14 3.66
CA LEU A 76 13.00 -3.83 3.74
C LEU A 76 14.15 -2.92 3.32
N ARG A 77 14.03 -2.25 2.17
CA ARG A 77 15.05 -1.32 1.68
C ARG A 77 15.34 -0.20 2.68
N PHE A 78 14.29 0.50 3.10
CA PHE A 78 14.43 1.64 4.03
C PHE A 78 14.88 1.21 5.43
N SER A 79 14.73 -0.07 5.78
CA SER A 79 15.28 -0.58 7.03
C SER A 79 16.81 -0.66 7.07
N PHE A 80 17.50 -0.55 5.92
CA PHE A 80 18.96 -0.55 5.85
C PHE A 80 19.59 0.85 5.86
N GLU A 81 18.79 1.91 6.00
CA GLU A 81 19.28 3.28 6.18
C GLU A 81 20.03 3.44 7.50
N THR A 82 20.98 4.38 7.56
CA THR A 82 21.74 4.64 8.79
C THR A 82 20.83 5.06 9.95
N ASP A 83 19.83 5.90 9.66
CA ASP A 83 18.77 6.27 10.61
C ASP A 83 17.48 5.49 10.28
N VAL A 84 17.46 4.23 10.73
CA VAL A 84 16.37 3.27 10.47
C VAL A 84 15.01 3.82 10.90
N VAL A 85 14.93 4.43 12.09
CA VAL A 85 13.66 4.94 12.62
C VAL A 85 13.13 6.08 11.76
N LYS A 86 13.99 7.05 11.40
CA LYS A 86 13.58 8.16 10.54
C LYS A 86 13.15 7.66 9.16
N ALA A 87 13.93 6.76 8.56
CA ALA A 87 13.63 6.19 7.26
C ALA A 87 12.29 5.46 7.24
N LEU A 88 12.06 4.54 8.18
CA LEU A 88 10.80 3.80 8.30
C LEU A 88 9.62 4.70 8.68
N SER A 89 9.85 5.79 9.41
CA SER A 89 8.81 6.78 9.72
C SER A 89 8.24 7.41 8.44
N THR A 90 9.07 7.65 7.41
CA THR A 90 8.56 8.14 6.10
C THR A 90 7.67 7.14 5.37
N LYS A 91 7.70 5.87 5.81
CA LYS A 91 6.93 4.75 5.26
C LYS A 91 5.89 4.23 6.25
N ILE A 92 5.55 4.98 7.30
CA ILE A 92 4.76 4.46 8.42
C ILE A 92 3.37 3.96 7.99
N ARG A 93 2.76 4.61 6.99
CA ARG A 93 1.49 4.18 6.39
C ARG A 93 1.55 2.78 5.76
N HIS A 94 2.73 2.29 5.36
CA HIS A 94 2.84 0.94 4.85
C HIS A 94 2.51 -0.13 5.89
N PHE A 95 2.74 0.11 7.18
CA PHE A 95 2.32 -0.83 8.23
C PHE A 95 0.79 -0.91 8.35
N TYR A 96 0.10 0.22 8.19
CA TYR A 96 -1.36 0.28 8.10
C TYR A 96 -1.86 -0.49 6.87
N ASP A 97 -1.31 -0.17 5.70
CA ASP A 97 -1.72 -0.77 4.45
C ASP A 97 -1.49 -2.29 4.46
N LEU A 98 -0.33 -2.75 4.94
CA LEU A 98 0.00 -4.16 5.05
C LEU A 98 -0.91 -4.89 6.05
N TYR A 99 -1.37 -4.23 7.11
CA TYR A 99 -2.37 -4.82 7.99
C TYR A 99 -3.67 -5.13 7.24
N TYR A 100 -4.22 -4.17 6.48
CA TYR A 100 -5.45 -4.42 5.72
C TYR A 100 -5.23 -5.41 4.58
N LEU A 101 -4.13 -5.30 3.85
CA LEU A 101 -3.79 -6.26 2.80
C LEU A 101 -3.63 -7.67 3.36
N ALA A 102 -2.98 -7.87 4.50
CA ALA A 102 -2.83 -9.20 5.08
C ALA A 102 -4.13 -9.80 5.65
N ASN A 103 -5.15 -8.97 5.90
CA ASN A 103 -6.49 -9.42 6.33
C ASN A 103 -7.48 -9.51 5.17
N ASP A 104 -7.12 -9.02 3.97
CA ASP A 104 -7.87 -9.29 2.76
C ASP A 104 -7.74 -10.77 2.37
N LYS A 105 -8.84 -11.37 1.92
CA LYS A 105 -8.90 -12.80 1.65
C LYS A 105 -7.92 -13.22 0.55
N GLU A 106 -7.88 -12.47 -0.56
CA GLU A 106 -7.05 -12.80 -1.72
C GLU A 106 -5.56 -12.69 -1.37
N CYS A 107 -5.18 -11.62 -0.67
CA CYS A 107 -3.82 -11.43 -0.19
C CYS A 107 -3.40 -12.43 0.91
N ALA A 108 -4.30 -12.80 1.82
CA ALA A 108 -4.01 -13.79 2.86
C ALA A 108 -3.76 -15.18 2.28
N GLU A 109 -4.55 -15.59 1.28
CA GLU A 109 -4.34 -16.82 0.52
C GLU A 109 -3.02 -16.77 -0.26
N TYR A 110 -2.76 -15.65 -0.95
CA TYR A 110 -1.51 -15.42 -1.68
C TYR A 110 -0.26 -15.50 -0.79
N LEU A 111 -0.30 -14.92 0.43
CA LEU A 111 0.81 -15.00 1.39
C LEU A 111 1.19 -16.43 1.81
N GLN A 112 0.28 -17.40 1.65
CA GLN A 112 0.57 -18.82 1.90
C GLN A 112 0.99 -19.60 0.64
N SER A 113 0.94 -18.98 -0.53
CA SER A 113 1.14 -19.64 -1.81
C SER A 113 2.62 -19.70 -2.21
N SER A 114 2.95 -20.56 -3.19
CA SER A 114 4.31 -20.64 -3.74
C SER A 114 4.67 -19.42 -4.58
N GLU A 115 3.67 -18.79 -5.21
CA GLU A 115 3.81 -17.60 -6.06
C GLU A 115 4.37 -16.43 -5.25
N PHE A 116 3.92 -16.25 -4.01
CA PHE A 116 4.39 -15.15 -3.15
C PHE A 116 5.92 -15.09 -3.03
N LYS A 117 6.58 -16.23 -2.81
CA LYS A 117 8.05 -16.26 -2.67
C LYS A 117 8.75 -15.94 -3.98
N LYS A 118 8.22 -16.46 -5.08
CA LYS A 118 8.75 -16.22 -6.43
C LYS A 118 8.64 -14.73 -6.75
N ASP A 119 7.45 -14.18 -6.66
CA ASP A 119 7.15 -12.79 -7.02
C ASP A 119 7.90 -11.79 -6.14
N LEU A 120 8.02 -12.10 -4.84
CA LEU A 120 8.84 -11.29 -3.93
C LEU A 120 10.32 -11.32 -4.30
N SER A 121 10.86 -12.50 -4.62
CA SER A 121 12.27 -12.64 -5.01
C SER A 121 12.55 -11.91 -6.31
N GLU A 122 11.68 -12.03 -7.31
CA GLU A 122 11.79 -11.30 -8.57
C GLU A 122 11.73 -9.78 -8.35
N LEU A 123 10.80 -9.32 -7.51
CA LEU A 123 10.69 -7.91 -7.19
C LEU A 123 11.91 -7.39 -6.42
N LEU A 124 12.43 -8.15 -5.46
CA LEU A 124 13.60 -7.76 -4.69
C LEU A 124 14.83 -7.61 -5.60
N ILE A 125 15.04 -8.57 -6.52
CA ILE A 125 16.13 -8.51 -7.49
C ILE A 125 15.99 -7.26 -8.37
N HIS A 126 14.79 -7.00 -8.88
CA HIS A 126 14.53 -5.81 -9.69
C HIS A 126 14.78 -4.51 -8.90
N ASP A 127 14.31 -4.42 -7.66
CA ASP A 127 14.52 -3.25 -6.81
C ASP A 127 16.01 -3.02 -6.50
N GLN A 128 16.78 -4.10 -6.30
CA GLN A 128 18.24 -4.04 -6.11
C GLN A 128 19.01 -3.66 -7.39
N GLN A 129 18.46 -3.95 -8.57
CA GLN A 129 19.04 -3.51 -9.84
C GLN A 129 18.76 -2.03 -10.11
N GLU A 130 17.58 -1.54 -9.72
CA GLU A 130 17.14 -0.17 -9.97
C GLU A 130 17.72 0.84 -8.96
N PHE A 131 17.88 0.43 -7.70
CA PHE A 131 18.26 1.33 -6.61
C PHE A 131 19.60 0.94 -5.98
N ASP A 132 20.44 1.94 -5.74
CA ASP A 132 21.72 1.85 -5.02
C ASP A 132 21.65 2.47 -3.60
N ILE A 133 20.48 2.99 -3.21
CA ILE A 133 20.21 3.61 -1.91
C ILE A 133 19.24 2.74 -1.09
N PRO A 134 19.53 2.48 0.21
CA PRO A 134 20.71 2.89 0.98
C PRO A 134 21.99 2.17 0.53
N GLU A 135 23.15 2.69 0.92
CA GLU A 135 24.44 2.13 0.52
C GLU A 135 24.54 0.62 0.80
N GLY A 136 24.88 -0.13 -0.25
CA GLY A 136 24.98 -1.58 -0.19
C GLY A 136 23.64 -2.32 -0.29
N TRP A 137 22.51 -1.66 -0.58
CA TRP A 137 21.20 -2.29 -0.76
C TRP A 137 21.24 -3.51 -1.70
N GLN A 138 22.00 -3.40 -2.79
CA GLN A 138 22.09 -4.41 -3.85
C GLN A 138 22.62 -5.78 -3.39
N THR A 139 23.29 -5.85 -2.23
CA THR A 139 23.85 -7.09 -1.68
C THR A 139 23.16 -7.55 -0.39
N LYS A 140 22.18 -6.78 0.11
CA LYS A 140 21.47 -7.12 1.34
C LYS A 140 20.51 -8.28 1.13
N THR A 141 20.38 -9.09 2.16
CA THR A 141 19.37 -10.16 2.23
C THR A 141 18.24 -9.78 3.17
N ILE A 142 17.06 -10.33 2.93
CA ILE A 142 15.86 -10.10 3.77
C ILE A 142 16.15 -10.41 5.25
N LYS A 143 16.88 -11.50 5.53
CA LYS A 143 17.21 -11.94 6.90
C LYS A 143 18.13 -10.98 7.66
N GLU A 144 18.87 -10.13 6.95
CA GLU A 144 19.76 -9.15 7.57
C GLU A 144 19.04 -7.89 8.03
N SER A 145 17.82 -7.66 7.55
CA SER A 145 17.04 -6.46 7.83
C SER A 145 16.79 -6.27 9.33
N PRO A 146 16.90 -5.03 9.85
CA PRO A 146 16.47 -4.70 11.21
C PRO A 146 15.01 -5.06 11.50
N LEU A 147 14.14 -5.05 10.48
CA LEU A 147 12.75 -5.51 10.62
C LEU A 147 12.66 -7.02 10.94
N PHE A 148 13.68 -7.82 10.69
CA PHE A 148 13.72 -9.21 11.11
C PHE A 148 14.37 -9.40 12.48
N LYS A 149 15.45 -8.65 12.74
CA LYS A 149 16.28 -8.85 13.93
C LYS A 149 15.69 -8.20 15.18
N GLU A 150 15.04 -7.06 15.03
CA GLU A 150 14.72 -6.17 16.15
C GLU A 150 13.38 -5.42 16.00
N PHE A 151 12.43 -5.98 15.24
CA PHE A 151 11.13 -5.34 14.98
C PHE A 151 10.40 -4.87 16.24
N SER A 152 10.36 -5.67 17.31
CA SER A 152 9.67 -5.28 18.55
C SER A 152 10.23 -3.99 19.16
N THR A 153 11.54 -3.81 19.11
CA THR A 153 12.23 -2.60 19.59
C THR A 153 11.92 -1.43 18.67
N LEU A 154 12.07 -1.60 17.35
CA LEU A 154 11.74 -0.57 16.37
C LEU A 154 10.28 -0.12 16.45
N TRP A 155 9.36 -1.08 16.59
CA TRP A 155 7.93 -0.81 16.64
C TRP A 155 7.51 -0.04 17.89
N THR A 156 8.24 -0.16 19.00
CA THR A 156 7.97 0.66 20.19
C THR A 156 8.04 2.15 19.85
N ILE A 157 9.01 2.54 19.01
CA ILE A 157 9.18 3.93 18.55
C ILE A 157 8.23 4.24 17.39
N LEU A 158 8.23 3.39 16.36
CA LEU A 158 7.41 3.60 15.15
C LEU A 158 5.91 3.64 15.44
N SER A 159 5.44 2.90 16.44
CA SER A 159 4.01 2.90 16.81
C SER A 159 3.49 4.25 17.27
N VAL A 160 4.36 5.10 17.85
CA VAL A 160 4.01 6.48 18.22
C VAL A 160 3.85 7.33 16.95
N VAL A 161 4.76 7.18 15.98
CA VAL A 161 4.66 7.84 14.68
C VAL A 161 3.41 7.39 13.94
N TYR A 162 3.12 6.08 13.93
CA TYR A 162 1.92 5.51 13.34
C TYR A 162 0.65 6.14 13.90
N GLN A 163 0.53 6.20 15.22
CA GLN A 163 -0.65 6.79 15.86
C GLN A 163 -0.78 8.29 15.51
N ASN A 164 0.31 9.04 15.58
CA ASN A 164 0.29 10.48 15.34
C ASN A 164 0.03 10.84 13.88
N GLU A 165 0.56 10.08 12.92
CA GLU A 165 0.38 10.36 11.48
C GLU A 165 -0.98 9.90 10.97
N LEU A 166 -1.48 8.73 11.39
CA LEU A 166 -2.68 8.14 10.81
C LEU A 166 -3.98 8.68 11.44
N THR A 167 -3.97 8.99 12.74
CA THR A 167 -5.20 9.47 13.44
C THR A 167 -5.82 10.70 12.77
N PRO A 168 -5.07 11.75 12.39
CA PRO A 168 -5.64 12.93 11.75
C PRO A 168 -6.14 12.68 10.31
N LEU A 169 -5.71 11.59 9.67
CA LEU A 169 -6.04 11.26 8.29
C LEU A 169 -7.25 10.32 8.17
N ALA A 170 -7.61 9.65 9.26
CA ALA A 170 -8.63 8.62 9.25
C ALA A 170 -10.02 9.20 9.52
N PHE A 171 -11.01 8.77 8.72
CA PHE A 171 -12.42 9.08 8.95
C PHE A 171 -13.02 8.25 10.11
N SER A 172 -12.36 7.15 10.49
CA SER A 172 -12.75 6.24 11.56
C SER A 172 -11.54 5.90 12.44
N ASP A 173 -11.77 5.17 13.53
CA ASP A 173 -10.68 4.66 14.35
C ASP A 173 -9.68 3.82 13.53
N ILE A 174 -8.39 4.03 13.80
CA ILE A 174 -7.31 3.27 13.19
C ILE A 174 -7.06 1.97 13.99
N PRO A 175 -6.58 0.89 13.35
CA PRO A 175 -6.25 -0.34 14.07
C PRO A 175 -5.27 -0.11 15.21
N ASP A 176 -5.48 -0.81 16.33
CA ASP A 176 -4.56 -0.75 17.47
C ASP A 176 -3.15 -1.17 17.06
N LYS A 177 -2.15 -0.46 17.58
CA LYS A 177 -0.73 -0.70 17.26
C LYS A 177 -0.26 -2.13 17.58
N LYS A 178 -0.91 -2.84 18.50
CA LYS A 178 -0.62 -4.26 18.77
C LYS A 178 -1.09 -5.15 17.63
N LEU A 179 -2.28 -4.89 17.07
CA LEU A 179 -2.80 -5.63 15.91
C LEU A 179 -1.91 -5.43 14.69
N ILE A 180 -1.43 -4.21 14.47
CA ILE A 180 -0.44 -3.92 13.42
C ILE A 180 0.83 -4.74 13.63
N ALA A 181 1.39 -4.72 14.84
CA ALA A 181 2.59 -5.49 15.17
C ALA A 181 2.41 -6.99 14.95
N GLU A 182 1.32 -7.55 15.44
CA GLU A 182 0.98 -8.97 15.31
C GLU A 182 0.81 -9.38 13.86
N SER A 183 0.09 -8.58 13.07
CA SER A 183 -0.09 -8.83 11.63
C SER A 183 1.25 -8.76 10.90
N PHE A 184 2.05 -7.73 11.15
CA PHE A 184 3.36 -7.59 10.52
C PHE A 184 4.30 -8.74 10.88
N MET A 185 4.31 -9.21 12.13
CA MET A 185 5.07 -10.39 12.54
C MET A 185 4.59 -11.67 11.83
N LYS A 186 3.29 -11.82 11.54
CA LYS A 186 2.80 -12.96 10.74
C LYS A 186 3.32 -12.90 9.31
N ILE A 187 3.37 -11.71 8.71
CA ILE A 187 3.95 -11.50 7.37
C ILE A 187 5.44 -11.86 7.38
N LEU A 188 6.21 -11.36 8.35
CA LEU A 188 7.64 -11.67 8.50
C LEU A 188 7.91 -13.18 8.62
N LYS A 189 7.02 -13.94 9.28
CA LYS A 189 7.15 -15.40 9.35
C LYS A 189 6.99 -16.09 8.00
N GLN A 190 6.15 -15.57 7.10
CA GLN A 190 6.02 -16.16 5.75
C GLN A 190 7.28 -15.96 4.91
N LEU A 191 8.01 -14.87 5.16
CA LEU A 191 9.30 -14.58 4.51
C LEU A 191 10.44 -15.50 4.98
N GLN A 192 10.30 -16.17 6.12
CA GLN A 192 11.31 -17.09 6.65
C GLN A 192 11.18 -18.51 6.09
N LYS A 193 9.98 -18.89 5.63
CA LYS A 193 9.72 -20.20 5.05
C LYS A 193 10.38 -20.33 3.69
#